data_AF-A0A524H7F5-F1
#
_entry.id   AF-A0A524H7F5-F1
#
_cell.length_a   1.000
_cell.length_b   1.000
_cell.length_c   1.000
_cell.angle_alpha   90.00
_cell.angle_beta   90.00
_cell.angle_gamma   90.00
#
_symmetry.space_group_name_H-M   'P 1'
#
loop_
_entity.id
_entity.type
_entity.pdbx_description
1 polymer ?
#
loop_
_entity_poly.entity_id
_entity_poly.type
_entity_poly.pdbx_seq_one_letter_code
_entity_poly.pdbx_strand_id
1 'polypeptide(L)'
;MDTLIEQIHLYFIRVADYPLYKIVTELIVIGLVVYWIVDFLEGTRGERLFRAVIFILIVGFLVMKLLVGQFQFERLQYLYNGFLIGVLIIAVAAFQPEVRRALMRIGQSHFWSSASQQLSRTVEELVAAVTVLSEARIGAIIVIERRVALGEFIETGVRIDAKVTSELIKTIFQPGTALHDMAVVIRGDRRIAARVQLPLAEDGGIGGASLGSRHRAALGITTGSDAI
;
A
#
# COMPACT_ATOMS: atom_id res chain seq x y z
N MET A 1 -46.73 21.47 -2.52
CA MET A 1 -45.48 22.17 -2.91
C MET A 1 -44.90 22.98 -1.76
N ASP A 2 -45.72 23.30 -0.75
CA ASP A 2 -45.35 24.17 0.38
C ASP A 2 -44.38 23.50 1.38
N THR A 3 -44.43 22.18 1.52
CA THR A 3 -43.57 21.41 2.44
C THR A 3 -42.09 21.34 2.04
N LEU A 4 -41.78 21.35 0.74
CA LEU A 4 -40.38 21.37 0.25
C LEU A 4 -39.76 22.75 0.40
N ILE A 5 -40.53 23.81 0.16
CA ILE A 5 -40.09 25.20 0.33
C ILE A 5 -39.83 25.47 1.81
N GLU A 6 -40.70 24.96 2.70
CA GLU A 6 -40.52 25.06 4.15
C GLU A 6 -39.30 24.25 4.64
N GLN A 7 -39.04 23.06 4.09
CA GLN A 7 -37.82 22.28 4.40
C GLN A 7 -36.54 22.95 3.91
N ILE A 8 -36.57 23.57 2.72
CA ILE A 8 -35.43 24.32 2.17
C ILE A 8 -35.20 25.58 3.01
N HIS A 9 -36.26 26.29 3.40
CA HIS A 9 -36.18 27.48 4.25
C HIS A 9 -35.65 27.13 5.65
N LEU A 10 -36.10 26.03 6.24
CA LEU A 10 -35.59 25.50 7.51
C LEU A 10 -34.14 25.02 7.42
N TYR A 11 -33.73 24.44 6.28
CA TYR A 11 -32.32 24.11 6.03
C TYR A 11 -31.45 25.37 5.97
N PHE A 12 -31.90 26.42 5.26
CA PHE A 12 -31.19 27.69 5.17
C PHE A 12 -31.10 28.43 6.51
N ILE A 13 -32.18 28.47 7.31
CA ILE A 13 -32.17 29.04 8.66
C ILE A 13 -31.24 28.24 9.58
N ARG A 14 -31.29 26.90 9.50
CA ARG A 14 -30.44 26.03 10.31
C ARG A 14 -28.97 26.12 9.92
N VAL A 15 -28.63 26.36 8.65
CA VAL A 15 -27.26 26.62 8.19
C VAL A 15 -26.79 28.04 8.56
N ALA A 16 -27.69 29.03 8.57
CA ALA A 16 -27.37 30.41 8.97
C ALA A 16 -27.09 30.55 10.47
N ASP A 17 -27.65 29.66 11.31
CA ASP A 17 -27.41 29.62 12.76
C ASP A 17 -26.13 28.84 13.13
N TYR A 18 -25.50 28.16 12.16
CA TYR A 18 -24.18 27.57 12.40
C TYR A 18 -23.13 28.66 12.33
N PRO A 19 -22.36 28.86 13.41
CA PRO A 19 -21.34 29.87 13.37
C PRO A 19 -20.28 29.48 12.34
N LEU A 20 -19.90 30.45 11.49
CA LEU A 20 -18.96 30.28 10.37
C LEU A 20 -17.68 29.52 10.75
N TYR A 21 -17.18 29.71 11.98
CA TYR A 21 -16.00 29.00 12.47
C TYR A 21 -16.21 27.48 12.57
N LYS A 22 -17.42 27.00 12.90
CA LYS A 22 -17.73 25.56 12.92
C LYS A 22 -17.73 24.97 11.53
N ILE A 23 -18.40 25.63 10.57
CA ILE A 23 -18.46 25.17 9.17
C ILE A 23 -17.05 25.11 8.57
N VAL A 24 -16.24 26.15 8.77
CA VAL A 24 -14.85 26.19 8.27
C VAL A 24 -14.01 25.09 8.92
N THR A 25 -14.14 24.88 10.24
CA THR A 25 -13.41 23.81 10.94
C THR A 25 -13.84 22.44 10.44
N GLU A 26 -15.14 22.19 10.28
CA GLU A 26 -15.67 20.93 9.74
C GLU A 26 -15.17 20.67 8.32
N LEU A 27 -15.19 21.69 7.44
CA LEU A 27 -14.71 21.57 6.06
C LEU A 27 -13.20 21.29 6.01
N ILE A 28 -12.41 21.94 6.87
CA ILE A 28 -10.96 21.70 6.97
C ILE A 28 -10.69 20.27 7.46
N VAL A 29 -11.38 19.82 8.51
CA VAL A 29 -11.20 18.47 9.05
C VAL A 29 -11.60 17.41 8.03
N ILE A 30 -12.78 17.55 7.41
CA ILE A 30 -13.23 16.65 6.34
C ILE A 30 -12.24 16.66 5.17
N GLY A 31 -11.81 17.84 4.73
CA GLY A 31 -10.85 18.00 3.64
C GLY A 31 -9.52 17.32 3.94
N LEU A 32 -9.01 17.43 5.17
CA LEU A 32 -7.77 16.79 5.59
C LEU A 32 -7.91 15.26 5.65
N VAL A 33 -9.03 14.75 6.15
CA VAL A 33 -9.34 13.32 6.16
C VAL A 33 -9.45 12.77 4.73
N VAL A 34 -10.17 13.46 3.84
CA VAL A 34 -10.30 13.07 2.44
C VAL A 34 -8.94 13.10 1.74
N TYR A 35 -8.16 14.15 1.94
CA TYR A 35 -6.81 14.26 1.40
C TYR A 35 -5.92 13.09 1.85
N TRP A 36 -5.92 12.75 3.14
CA TRP A 36 -5.18 11.59 3.66
C TRP A 36 -5.67 10.27 3.07
N ILE A 37 -6.98 10.08 2.89
CA ILE A 37 -7.52 8.86 2.27
C ILE A 37 -7.09 8.76 0.81
N VAL A 38 -7.14 9.86 0.05
CA VAL A 38 -6.73 9.88 -1.36
C VAL A 38 -5.23 9.63 -1.49
N ASP A 39 -4.38 10.36 -0.76
CA ASP A 39 -2.92 10.17 -0.73
C ASP A 39 -2.53 8.74 -0.31
N PHE A 40 -3.27 8.15 0.63
CA PHE A 40 -3.05 6.76 1.05
C PHE A 40 -3.40 5.75 -0.05
N LEU A 41 -4.42 6.02 -0.84
CA LEU A 41 -4.86 5.13 -1.91
C LEU A 41 -4.00 5.28 -3.18
N GLU A 42 -3.45 6.46 -3.43
CA GLU A 42 -2.70 6.81 -4.63
C GLU A 42 -1.43 5.95 -4.77
N GLY A 43 -1.27 5.31 -5.94
CA GLY A 43 -0.14 4.42 -6.21
C GLY A 43 -0.30 2.98 -5.68
N THR A 44 -1.43 2.64 -5.03
CA THR A 44 -1.73 1.26 -4.64
C THR A 44 -2.63 0.56 -5.67
N ARG A 45 -2.61 -0.78 -5.70
CA ARG A 45 -3.63 -1.56 -6.45
C ARG A 45 -5.07 -1.19 -6.02
N GLY A 46 -5.25 -0.74 -4.78
CA GLY A 46 -6.52 -0.28 -4.21
C GLY A 46 -7.10 0.96 -4.88
N GLU A 47 -6.30 1.80 -5.55
CA GLU A 47 -6.77 3.00 -6.26
C GLU A 47 -7.71 2.65 -7.42
N ARG A 48 -7.38 1.60 -8.18
CA ARG A 48 -8.20 1.11 -9.30
C ARG A 48 -9.52 0.51 -8.80
N LEU A 49 -9.44 -0.28 -7.72
CA LEU A 49 -10.60 -0.89 -7.09
C LEU A 49 -11.53 0.18 -6.51
N PHE A 50 -10.98 1.21 -5.84
CA PHE A 50 -11.74 2.31 -5.26
C PHE A 50 -12.52 3.09 -6.31
N ARG A 51 -11.85 3.47 -7.40
CA ARG A 51 -12.50 4.14 -8.53
C ARG A 51 -13.58 3.27 -9.17
N ALA A 52 -13.34 1.97 -9.34
CA ALA A 52 -14.32 1.05 -9.90
C ALA A 52 -15.57 0.90 -9.00
N VAL A 53 -15.38 0.71 -7.69
CA VAL A 53 -16.48 0.59 -6.73
C VAL A 53 -17.30 1.88 -6.67
N ILE A 54 -16.64 3.03 -6.56
CA ILE A 54 -17.33 4.34 -6.57
C ILE A 54 -18.09 4.54 -7.89
N PHE A 55 -17.49 4.23 -9.03
CA PHE A 55 -18.14 4.35 -10.32
C PHE A 55 -19.41 3.49 -10.40
N ILE A 56 -19.32 2.22 -9.99
CA ILE A 56 -20.47 1.30 -9.96
C ILE A 56 -21.58 1.84 -9.03
N LEU A 57 -21.23 2.35 -7.85
CA LEU A 57 -22.20 2.88 -6.90
C LEU A 57 -22.88 4.16 -7.41
N ILE A 58 -22.12 5.10 -8.00
CA ILE A 58 -22.67 6.35 -8.55
C ILE A 58 -23.56 6.07 -9.76
N VAL A 59 -23.08 5.27 -10.71
CA VAL A 59 -23.84 4.91 -11.91
C VAL A 59 -25.09 4.12 -11.53
N GLY A 60 -24.95 3.12 -10.65
CA GLY A 60 -26.08 2.34 -10.13
C GLY A 60 -27.13 3.22 -9.47
N PHE A 61 -26.70 4.16 -8.61
CA PHE A 61 -27.60 5.10 -7.95
C PHE A 61 -28.31 6.02 -8.95
N LEU A 62 -27.59 6.58 -9.93
CA LEU A 62 -28.16 7.47 -10.93
C LEU A 62 -29.19 6.75 -11.81
N VAL A 63 -28.82 5.56 -12.31
CA VAL A 63 -29.71 4.70 -13.12
C VAL A 63 -30.97 4.37 -12.33
N MET A 64 -30.82 4.02 -11.04
CA MET A 64 -31.97 3.66 -10.22
C MET A 64 -32.88 4.84 -9.91
N LYS A 65 -32.30 6.02 -9.62
CA LYS A 65 -33.06 7.26 -9.42
C LYS A 65 -33.86 7.65 -10.66
N LEU A 66 -33.30 7.45 -11.86
CA LEU A 66 -33.96 7.76 -13.13
C LEU A 66 -35.07 6.75 -13.46
N LEU A 67 -34.80 5.44 -13.35
CA LEU A 67 -35.73 4.37 -13.72
C LEU A 67 -36.89 4.22 -12.72
N VAL A 68 -36.62 4.24 -11.42
CA VAL A 68 -37.67 4.08 -10.40
C VAL A 68 -38.50 5.34 -10.24
N GLY A 69 -37.87 6.51 -10.35
CA GLY A 69 -38.56 7.79 -10.28
C GLY A 69 -39.57 8.03 -11.40
N GLN A 70 -39.38 7.39 -12.56
CA GLN A 70 -40.27 7.52 -13.72
C GLN A 70 -41.28 6.36 -13.85
N PHE A 71 -40.91 5.13 -13.48
CA PHE A 71 -41.69 3.92 -13.81
C PHE A 71 -42.11 3.04 -12.60
N GLN A 72 -41.79 3.44 -11.36
CA GLN A 72 -42.18 2.74 -10.11
C GLN A 72 -41.90 1.22 -10.11
N PHE A 73 -40.71 0.80 -10.56
CA PHE A 73 -40.31 -0.61 -10.53
C PHE A 73 -39.85 -1.09 -9.15
N GLU A 74 -40.79 -1.41 -8.27
CA GLU A 74 -40.51 -1.90 -6.89
C GLU A 74 -39.66 -3.19 -6.86
N ARG A 75 -39.90 -4.13 -7.79
CA ARG A 75 -39.11 -5.38 -7.88
C ARG A 75 -37.65 -5.13 -8.23
N LEU A 76 -37.40 -4.14 -9.10
CA LEU A 76 -36.04 -3.75 -9.47
C LEU A 76 -35.32 -3.11 -8.27
N GLN A 77 -36.05 -2.33 -7.45
CA GLN A 77 -35.54 -1.74 -6.21
C GLN A 77 -35.15 -2.78 -5.18
N TYR A 78 -35.97 -3.82 -5.01
CA TYR A 78 -35.63 -4.93 -4.12
C TYR A 78 -34.35 -5.65 -4.57
N LEU A 79 -34.23 -5.96 -5.86
CA LEU A 79 -33.04 -6.62 -6.41
C LEU A 79 -31.78 -5.75 -6.30
N TYR A 80 -31.91 -4.44 -6.56
CA TYR A 80 -30.81 -3.49 -6.45
C TYR A 80 -30.30 -3.36 -5.01
N ASN A 81 -31.18 -3.36 -4.01
CA ASN A 81 -30.76 -3.34 -2.61
C ASN A 81 -29.95 -4.59 -2.25
N GLY A 82 -30.37 -5.78 -2.73
CA GLY A 82 -29.59 -7.01 -2.57
C GLY A 82 -28.23 -6.96 -3.29
N PHE A 83 -28.21 -6.43 -4.51
CA PHE A 83 -26.97 -6.21 -5.28
C PHE A 83 -26.01 -5.26 -4.55
N LEU A 84 -26.50 -4.15 -4.01
CA LEU A 84 -25.70 -3.19 -3.25
C LEU A 84 -25.01 -3.83 -2.04
N ILE A 85 -25.73 -4.67 -1.29
CA ILE A 85 -25.16 -5.42 -0.16
C ILE A 85 -24.02 -6.32 -0.64
N GLY A 86 -24.24 -7.06 -1.75
CA GLY A 86 -23.21 -7.92 -2.33
C GLY A 86 -21.96 -7.16 -2.78
N VAL A 87 -22.14 -6.05 -3.51
CA VAL A 87 -21.03 -5.18 -3.94
C VAL A 87 -20.26 -4.62 -2.75
N LEU A 88 -20.96 -4.21 -1.68
CA LEU A 88 -20.32 -3.67 -0.49
C LEU A 88 -19.47 -4.72 0.22
N ILE A 89 -19.97 -5.95 0.37
CA ILE A 89 -19.23 -7.07 0.97
C ILE A 89 -17.97 -7.37 0.16
N ILE A 90 -18.10 -7.50 -1.16
CA ILE A 90 -16.96 -7.76 -2.05
C ILE A 90 -15.94 -6.62 -1.98
N ALA A 91 -16.40 -5.37 -1.98
CA ALA A 91 -15.54 -4.21 -1.86
C ALA A 91 -14.75 -4.26 -0.54
N VAL A 92 -15.42 -4.45 0.60
CA VAL A 92 -14.74 -4.56 1.91
C VAL A 92 -13.73 -5.70 1.94
N ALA A 93 -14.09 -6.88 1.44
CA ALA A 93 -13.18 -8.02 1.36
C ALA A 93 -11.96 -7.72 0.47
N ALA A 94 -12.17 -7.04 -0.65
CA ALA A 94 -11.10 -6.66 -1.57
C ALA A 94 -10.22 -5.52 -1.04
N PHE A 95 -10.73 -4.66 -0.14
CA PHE A 95 -9.97 -3.62 0.59
C PHE A 95 -9.28 -4.13 1.87
N GLN A 96 -9.50 -5.38 2.26
CA GLN A 96 -8.90 -5.96 3.47
C GLN A 96 -7.35 -5.84 3.48
N PRO A 97 -6.62 -6.10 2.38
CA PRO A 97 -5.16 -5.95 2.36
C PRO A 97 -4.69 -4.51 2.59
N GLU A 98 -5.42 -3.51 2.09
CA GLU A 98 -5.12 -2.09 2.26
C GLU A 98 -5.35 -1.65 3.70
N VAL A 99 -6.47 -2.04 4.32
CA VAL A 99 -6.76 -1.75 5.73
C VAL A 99 -5.68 -2.33 6.64
N ARG A 100 -5.29 -3.59 6.39
CA ARG A 100 -4.19 -4.24 7.12
C ARG A 100 -2.89 -3.43 6.99
N ARG A 101 -2.54 -3.00 5.77
CA ARG A 101 -1.34 -2.17 5.51
C ARG A 101 -1.40 -0.81 6.22
N ALA A 102 -2.55 -0.15 6.22
CA ALA A 102 -2.75 1.13 6.91
C ALA A 102 -2.48 1.01 8.42
N LEU A 103 -3.07 -0.01 9.06
CA LEU A 103 -2.91 -0.28 10.49
C LEU A 103 -1.46 -0.63 10.84
N MET A 104 -0.81 -1.43 10.00
CA MET A 104 0.61 -1.77 10.15
C MET A 104 1.51 -0.53 10.09
N ARG A 105 1.18 0.45 9.23
CA ARG A 105 1.90 1.73 9.11
C ARG A 105 1.70 2.62 10.34
N ILE A 106 0.50 2.68 10.90
CA ILE A 106 0.19 3.47 12.11
C ILE A 106 0.90 2.87 13.34
N GLY A 107 0.99 1.54 13.43
CA GLY A 107 1.63 0.85 14.56
C GLY A 107 3.16 0.90 14.56
N GLN A 108 3.80 1.26 13.43
CA GLN A 108 5.25 1.37 13.34
C GLN A 108 5.69 2.76 13.77
N SER A 109 5.89 2.92 15.09
CA SER A 109 6.46 4.14 15.67
C SER A 109 7.78 4.50 14.99
N HIS A 110 7.76 5.64 14.30
CA HIS A 110 8.89 6.21 13.60
C HIS A 110 9.75 6.98 14.62
N PHE A 111 10.60 6.26 15.37
CA PHE A 111 11.58 6.91 16.24
C PHE A 111 12.67 7.59 15.40
N TRP A 112 12.43 8.86 15.08
CA TRP A 112 13.35 9.78 14.41
C TRP A 112 14.33 10.39 15.40
N SER A 113 15.63 10.16 15.21
CA SER A 113 16.68 11.20 15.30
C SER A 113 18.13 10.69 15.13
N SER A 114 18.43 9.39 15.29
CA SER A 114 19.80 8.86 15.04
C SER A 114 19.98 8.09 13.73
N ALA A 115 18.91 7.82 12.98
CA ALA A 115 18.93 6.90 11.85
C ALA A 115 19.68 7.43 10.60
N SER A 116 19.78 8.74 10.39
CA SER A 116 20.35 9.30 9.15
C SER A 116 21.85 9.02 8.99
N GLN A 117 22.62 9.10 10.08
CA GLN A 117 24.07 8.91 10.06
C GLN A 117 24.44 7.42 10.03
N GLN A 118 23.64 6.56 10.66
CA GLN A 118 23.77 5.10 10.56
C GLN A 118 23.41 4.62 9.17
N LEU A 119 22.35 5.17 8.56
CA LEU A 119 21.94 4.84 7.19
C LEU A 119 23.04 5.17 6.17
N SER A 120 23.70 6.32 6.30
CA SER A 120 24.83 6.69 5.41
C SER A 120 25.95 5.65 5.44
N ARG A 121 26.34 5.19 6.64
CA ARG A 121 27.37 4.15 6.79
C ARG A 121 26.92 2.81 6.20
N THR A 122 25.66 2.42 6.43
CA THR A 122 25.12 1.19 5.84
C THR A 122 25.14 1.22 4.31
N VAL A 123 24.85 2.38 3.70
CA VAL A 123 24.91 2.55 2.24
C VAL A 123 26.36 2.41 1.74
N GLU A 124 27.33 3.02 2.42
CA GLU A 124 28.76 2.89 2.06
C GLU A 124 29.22 1.41 2.09
N GLU A 125 28.86 0.67 3.15
CA GLU A 125 29.16 -0.76 3.28
C GLU A 125 28.51 -1.60 2.19
N LEU A 126 27.26 -1.27 1.81
CA LEU A 126 26.55 -1.95 0.73
C LEU A 126 27.19 -1.67 -0.62
N VAL A 127 27.52 -0.42 -0.93
CA VAL A 127 28.21 -0.06 -2.18
C VAL A 127 29.54 -0.83 -2.27
N ALA A 128 30.33 -0.83 -1.20
CA ALA A 128 31.59 -1.58 -1.15
C ALA A 128 31.40 -3.09 -1.40
N ALA A 129 30.36 -3.71 -0.83
CA ALA A 129 30.05 -5.11 -1.09
C ALA A 129 29.59 -5.37 -2.53
N VAL A 130 28.65 -4.57 -3.04
CA VAL A 130 28.09 -4.76 -4.39
C VAL A 130 29.14 -4.55 -5.47
N THR A 131 30.07 -3.60 -5.31
CA THR A 131 31.19 -3.42 -6.24
C THR A 131 32.01 -4.69 -6.37
N VAL A 132 32.42 -5.29 -5.24
CA VAL A 132 33.21 -6.54 -5.24
C VAL A 132 32.42 -7.72 -5.82
N LEU A 133 31.14 -7.85 -5.45
CA LEU A 133 30.27 -8.90 -5.98
C LEU A 133 30.07 -8.76 -7.49
N SER A 134 29.95 -7.53 -7.99
CA SER A 134 29.81 -7.24 -9.43
C SER A 134 31.08 -7.59 -10.20
N GLU A 135 32.26 -7.19 -9.69
CA GLU A 135 33.56 -7.55 -10.27
C GLU A 135 33.76 -9.08 -10.33
N ALA A 136 33.34 -9.78 -9.28
CA ALA A 136 33.38 -11.24 -9.19
C ALA A 136 32.25 -11.95 -9.97
N ARG A 137 31.32 -11.19 -10.58
CA ARG A 137 30.12 -11.69 -11.26
C ARG A 137 29.23 -12.60 -10.39
N ILE A 138 29.15 -12.31 -9.10
CA ILE A 138 28.33 -13.01 -8.12
C ILE A 138 26.95 -12.34 -8.05
N GLY A 139 25.89 -13.09 -8.33
CA GLY A 139 24.52 -12.58 -8.31
C GLY A 139 24.01 -12.36 -6.88
N ALA A 140 23.64 -11.13 -6.57
CA ALA A 140 23.07 -10.74 -5.28
C ALA A 140 21.70 -10.06 -5.45
N ILE A 141 20.86 -10.17 -4.42
CA ILE A 141 19.61 -9.42 -4.31
C ILE A 141 19.40 -8.98 -2.87
N ILE A 142 19.45 -7.67 -2.67
CA ILE A 142 19.41 -7.01 -1.38
C ILE A 142 18.19 -6.10 -1.39
N VAL A 143 17.33 -6.25 -0.38
CA VAL A 143 16.11 -5.47 -0.20
C VAL A 143 16.26 -4.62 1.06
N ILE A 144 16.04 -3.32 0.93
CA ILE A 144 16.10 -2.37 2.05
C ILE A 144 14.68 -2.05 2.50
N GLU A 145 14.34 -2.45 3.72
CA GLU A 145 13.05 -2.13 4.33
C GLU A 145 12.95 -0.63 4.61
N ARG A 146 11.85 0.00 4.15
CA ARG A 146 11.56 1.41 4.40
C ARG A 146 10.38 1.56 5.36
N ARG A 147 9.22 2.08 4.90
CA ARG A 147 8.06 2.35 5.75
C ARG A 147 7.13 1.16 5.84
N VAL A 148 7.06 0.33 4.80
CA VAL A 148 6.28 -0.90 4.79
C VAL A 148 7.14 -2.02 5.36
N ALA A 149 6.82 -2.47 6.58
CA ALA A 149 7.52 -3.61 7.17
C ALA A 149 7.36 -4.89 6.35
N LEU A 150 8.48 -5.56 6.11
CA LEU A 150 8.56 -6.81 5.35
C LEU A 150 8.54 -8.05 6.26
N GLY A 151 7.84 -7.95 7.40
CA GLY A 151 7.87 -8.97 8.47
C GLY A 151 7.48 -10.37 8.00
N GLU A 152 6.47 -10.48 7.15
CA GLU A 152 6.00 -11.75 6.58
C GLU A 152 7.05 -12.44 5.71
N PHE A 153 7.89 -11.67 5.01
CA PHE A 153 8.98 -12.21 4.21
C PHE A 153 10.17 -12.59 5.10
N ILE A 154 10.50 -11.75 6.08
CA ILE A 154 11.60 -11.99 7.05
C ILE A 154 11.40 -13.30 7.81
N GLU A 155 10.16 -13.70 8.08
CA GLU A 155 9.83 -14.97 8.74
C GLU A 155 10.16 -16.21 7.91
N THR A 156 10.23 -16.09 6.58
CA THR A 156 10.62 -17.21 5.69
C THR A 156 12.13 -17.45 5.65
N GLY A 157 12.93 -16.46 6.08
CA GLY A 157 14.39 -16.50 6.00
C GLY A 157 15.08 -16.80 7.33
N VAL A 158 16.40 -16.77 7.29
CA VAL A 158 17.27 -16.89 8.47
C VAL A 158 17.53 -15.50 9.02
N ARG A 159 17.07 -15.24 10.25
CA ARG A 159 17.30 -13.96 10.95
C ARG A 159 18.73 -13.90 11.48
N ILE A 160 19.39 -12.79 11.18
CA ILE A 160 20.76 -12.47 11.58
C ILE A 160 20.73 -11.09 12.24
N ASP A 161 20.94 -11.04 13.56
CA ASP A 161 21.11 -9.77 14.28
C ASP A 161 22.59 -9.38 14.28
N ALA A 162 23.03 -8.73 13.19
CA ALA A 162 24.41 -8.33 12.99
C ALA A 162 24.49 -7.00 12.23
N LYS A 163 25.44 -6.15 12.63
CA LYS A 163 25.69 -4.88 11.94
C LYS A 163 25.95 -5.13 10.45
N VAL A 164 25.34 -4.34 9.58
CA VAL A 164 25.58 -4.41 8.14
C VAL A 164 27.01 -3.95 7.87
N THR A 165 27.84 -4.87 7.37
CA THR A 165 29.20 -4.60 6.90
C THR A 165 29.42 -5.22 5.53
N SER A 166 30.39 -4.69 4.78
CA SER A 166 30.77 -5.19 3.47
C SER A 166 31.11 -6.68 3.53
N GLU A 167 31.90 -7.10 4.51
CA GLU A 167 32.34 -8.48 4.71
C GLU A 167 31.15 -9.42 4.88
N LEU A 168 30.19 -9.05 5.73
CA LEU A 168 29.03 -9.89 5.99
C LEU A 168 28.19 -10.08 4.74
N ILE A 169 27.95 -9.02 3.96
CA ILE A 169 27.18 -9.09 2.72
C ILE A 169 27.90 -9.96 1.69
N LYS A 170 29.22 -9.78 1.52
CA LYS A 170 30.05 -10.64 0.65
C LYS A 170 29.97 -12.12 1.08
N THR A 171 30.07 -12.40 2.37
CA THR A 171 29.98 -13.76 2.91
C THR A 171 28.62 -14.39 2.68
N ILE A 172 27.53 -13.64 2.84
CA ILE A 172 26.17 -14.16 2.61
C ILE A 172 26.01 -14.58 1.14
N PHE A 173 26.43 -13.74 0.19
CA PHE A 173 26.28 -14.04 -1.24
C PHE A 173 27.38 -14.93 -1.82
N GLN A 174 28.33 -15.40 -1.02
CA GLN A 174 29.37 -16.30 -1.49
C GLN A 174 28.75 -17.62 -2.01
N PRO A 175 29.01 -18.00 -3.28
CA PRO A 175 28.46 -19.22 -3.86
C PRO A 175 28.79 -20.47 -3.05
N GLY A 176 27.79 -21.34 -2.85
CA GLY A 176 27.96 -22.60 -2.13
C GLY A 176 27.76 -22.52 -0.60
N THR A 177 27.45 -21.34 -0.05
CA THR A 177 27.07 -21.21 1.36
C THR A 177 25.57 -21.49 1.56
N ALA A 178 25.12 -21.81 2.78
CA ALA A 178 23.69 -22.06 3.04
C ALA A 178 22.79 -20.82 2.90
N LEU A 179 23.38 -19.62 2.83
CA LEU A 179 22.68 -18.32 2.84
C LEU A 179 22.67 -17.59 1.50
N HIS A 180 23.44 -18.05 0.50
CA HIS A 180 23.62 -17.33 -0.77
C HIS A 180 22.42 -17.35 -1.71
N ASP A 181 21.49 -18.28 -1.47
CA ASP A 181 20.28 -18.41 -2.27
C ASP A 181 19.20 -17.44 -1.80
N MET A 182 18.44 -16.88 -2.75
CA MET A 182 17.35 -15.91 -2.53
C MET A 182 17.83 -14.55 -2.01
N ALA A 183 16.95 -13.82 -1.31
CA ALA A 183 17.17 -12.41 -0.96
C ALA A 183 17.68 -12.20 0.45
N VAL A 184 18.37 -11.07 0.60
CA VAL A 184 18.71 -10.49 1.90
C VAL A 184 17.82 -9.28 2.13
N VAL A 185 17.11 -9.24 3.26
CA VAL A 185 16.32 -8.09 3.69
C VAL A 185 17.04 -7.38 4.83
N ILE A 186 17.26 -6.09 4.69
CA ILE A 186 17.95 -5.24 5.67
C ILE A 186 16.96 -4.26 6.29
N ARG A 187 16.94 -4.20 7.62
CA ARG A 187 16.15 -3.24 8.41
C ARG A 187 17.09 -2.41 9.28
N GLY A 188 17.15 -1.11 8.98
CA GLY A 188 18.06 -0.19 9.66
C GLY A 188 19.53 -0.53 9.37
N ASP A 189 20.36 -0.60 10.41
CA ASP A 189 21.81 -0.82 10.30
C ASP A 189 22.30 -2.17 10.89
N ARG A 190 21.39 -3.00 11.43
CA ARG A 190 21.74 -4.20 12.20
C ARG A 190 20.87 -5.44 11.95
N ARG A 191 19.64 -5.30 11.48
CA ARG A 191 18.77 -6.47 11.31
C ARG A 191 18.82 -6.94 9.88
N ILE A 192 19.30 -8.16 9.68
CA ILE A 192 19.45 -8.81 8.39
C ILE A 192 18.61 -10.09 8.41
N ALA A 193 17.89 -10.37 7.34
CA ALA A 193 17.29 -11.68 7.10
C ALA A 193 17.81 -12.20 5.78
N ALA A 194 18.55 -13.32 5.80
CA ALA A 194 19.09 -13.95 4.61
C ALA A 194 18.19 -15.12 4.15
N ARG A 195 18.34 -15.56 2.90
CA ARG A 195 17.52 -16.64 2.32
C ARG A 195 16.01 -16.35 2.35
N VAL A 196 15.64 -15.08 2.23
CA VAL A 196 14.23 -14.66 2.22
C VAL A 196 13.61 -14.94 0.86
N GLN A 197 12.48 -15.63 0.85
CA GLN A 197 11.73 -15.89 -0.37
C GLN A 197 10.86 -14.68 -0.71
N LEU A 198 11.06 -14.11 -1.89
CA LEU A 198 10.31 -12.96 -2.39
C LEU A 198 9.25 -13.40 -3.40
N PRO A 199 8.14 -12.65 -3.54
CA PRO A 199 7.18 -12.86 -4.61
C PRO A 199 7.85 -12.56 -5.96
N LEU A 200 7.56 -13.37 -6.97
CA LEU A 200 8.00 -13.12 -8.33
C LEU A 200 6.97 -12.26 -9.05
N ALA A 201 7.43 -11.28 -9.83
CA ALA A 201 6.55 -10.54 -10.74
C ALA A 201 5.91 -11.49 -11.77
N GLU A 202 4.63 -11.28 -12.07
CA GLU A 202 3.87 -12.06 -13.05
C GLU A 202 4.41 -11.86 -14.47
N ASP A 203 4.45 -12.94 -15.25
CA ASP A 203 4.90 -12.93 -16.65
C ASP A 203 3.88 -12.14 -17.50
N GLY A 204 4.17 -10.85 -17.71
CA GLY A 204 3.27 -9.90 -18.40
C GLY A 204 3.53 -8.42 -18.07
N GLY A 205 4.28 -8.12 -17.01
CA GLY A 205 4.78 -6.77 -16.69
C GLY A 205 6.06 -6.40 -17.46
N ILE A 206 6.51 -5.14 -17.28
CA ILE A 206 7.70 -4.53 -17.91
C ILE A 206 8.88 -5.54 -17.96
N GLY A 207 9.25 -6.01 -19.15
CA GLY A 207 10.49 -6.78 -19.39
C GLY A 207 10.41 -8.31 -19.38
N GLY A 208 9.22 -8.91 -19.48
CA GLY A 208 8.92 -10.34 -19.26
C GLY A 208 9.66 -11.42 -20.08
N ALA A 209 10.65 -11.12 -20.91
CA ALA A 209 11.38 -12.15 -21.68
C ALA A 209 12.90 -12.24 -21.40
N SER A 210 13.52 -11.25 -20.74
CA SER A 210 14.98 -11.20 -20.58
C SER A 210 15.47 -11.15 -19.12
N LEU A 211 14.58 -11.17 -18.14
CA LEU A 211 14.92 -10.98 -16.73
C LEU A 211 15.07 -12.32 -15.98
N GLY A 212 16.21 -12.50 -15.31
CA GLY A 212 16.46 -13.65 -14.45
C GLY A 212 15.58 -13.66 -13.19
N SER A 213 15.54 -14.79 -12.48
CA SER A 213 14.71 -15.00 -11.28
C SER A 213 14.89 -13.93 -10.19
N ARG A 214 16.14 -13.50 -9.93
CA ARG A 214 16.44 -12.41 -8.97
C ARG A 214 15.82 -11.07 -9.39
N HIS A 215 15.88 -10.72 -10.67
CA HIS A 215 15.26 -9.48 -11.17
C HIS A 215 13.74 -9.52 -11.04
N ARG A 216 13.11 -10.66 -11.35
CA ARG A 216 11.67 -10.85 -11.15
C ARG A 216 11.26 -10.77 -9.68
N ALA A 217 12.10 -11.28 -8.78
CA ALA A 217 11.90 -11.15 -7.34
C ALA A 217 12.00 -9.70 -6.85
N ALA A 218 12.98 -8.94 -7.35
CA ALA A 218 13.13 -7.51 -7.05
C ALA A 218 11.93 -6.67 -7.55
N LEU A 219 11.40 -6.99 -8.74
CA LEU A 219 10.18 -6.37 -9.25
C LEU A 219 8.92 -6.78 -8.46
N GLY A 220 8.84 -8.03 -8.02
CA GLY A 220 7.70 -8.51 -7.26
C GLY A 220 7.58 -7.82 -5.90
N ILE A 221 8.70 -7.67 -5.17
CA ILE A 221 8.68 -7.05 -3.83
C ILE A 221 8.35 -5.55 -3.88
N THR A 222 8.78 -4.84 -4.92
CA THR A 222 8.50 -3.41 -5.13
C THR A 222 7.06 -3.14 -5.57
N THR A 223 6.32 -4.16 -6.01
CA THR A 223 4.89 -4.00 -6.37
C THR A 223 3.98 -3.86 -5.16
N GLY A 224 4.38 -4.43 -4.01
CA GLY A 224 3.58 -4.46 -2.78
C GLY A 224 4.12 -3.62 -1.62
N SER A 225 5.30 -3.04 -1.77
CA SER A 225 6.02 -2.31 -0.71
C SER A 225 6.77 -1.10 -1.25
N ASP A 226 7.19 -0.21 -0.35
CA ASP A 226 8.07 0.93 -0.69
C ASP A 226 9.56 0.58 -0.56
N ALA A 227 9.90 -0.71 -0.47
CA ALA A 227 11.28 -1.19 -0.34
C ALA A 227 12.12 -0.86 -1.57
N ILE A 228 13.44 -0.76 -1.36
CA ILE A 228 14.45 -0.58 -2.41
C ILE A 228 15.15 -1.90 -2.68
#